data_AF-A0A0P0LC11-F1
#
_entry.id   AF-A0A0P0LC11-F1
#
_cell.length_a   1.000
_cell.length_b   1.000
_cell.length_c   1.000
_cell.angle_alpha   90.00
_cell.angle_beta   90.00
_cell.angle_gamma   90.00
#
_symmetry.space_group_name_H-M   'P 1'
#
loop_
_entity.id
_entity.type
_entity.pdbx_description
1 polymer ?
#
loop_
_entity_poly.entity_id
_entity_poly.type
_entity_poly.pdbx_seq_one_letter_code
_entity_poly.pdbx_strand_id
1 'polypeptide(L)'
;MPFFTLIRKISLLQSSHFLIMIDDAHDMNKYQIQTLNSWIAYRDHSIFSFKVATAKVNRPVFITSTGGSILEGHDFITVDMERAYQNEETDFFKLAKKIIERRLENIGLKGVTAEEFFPVNESFSKDIEKYKAIAKQQAEEKYGTNATKSVQDYIYKYHRAMYFRERSAKANKPPYSGFETIVDISTGIVRNLLDPCYWMFDNALNNNKDGITQISPKIQTQIIVERSQRMWDVLRNGLDKIIDNCTIEQGKQIFQLFENLMILFSKRLVSDISEPRAIVFSISQKDTHPELYKEIIALIDLARKVQFIYTRIGNAKDKGKQEIYYVPNRLLFPSLGLDPHGQYSRVSLKVSDIWNAAVNNKQFPINEETSTSINLQKNLFDE
;
A
#
# COMPACT_ATOMS: atom_id res chain seq x y z
N MET A 1 16.55 -11.48 -31.54
CA MET A 1 16.50 -10.06 -31.96
C MET A 1 17.81 -9.71 -32.68
N PRO A 2 17.83 -9.65 -34.03
CA PRO A 2 19.05 -9.40 -34.82
C PRO A 2 19.76 -8.08 -34.46
N PHE A 3 19.00 -7.12 -33.93
CA PHE A 3 19.48 -5.82 -33.46
C PHE A 3 20.62 -5.92 -32.43
N PHE A 4 20.52 -6.79 -31.41
CA PHE A 4 21.59 -6.90 -30.40
C PHE A 4 22.85 -7.54 -30.96
N THR A 5 22.71 -8.48 -31.90
CA THR A 5 23.85 -9.06 -32.61
C THR A 5 24.59 -8.00 -33.43
N LEU A 6 23.88 -7.03 -34.00
CA LEU A 6 24.50 -5.89 -34.68
C LEU A 6 25.19 -4.93 -33.70
N ILE A 7 24.58 -4.62 -32.56
CA ILE A 7 25.21 -3.76 -31.54
C ILE A 7 26.50 -4.39 -31.01
N ARG A 8 26.54 -5.71 -30.82
CA ARG A 8 27.77 -6.43 -30.39
C ARG A 8 28.91 -6.39 -31.42
N LYS A 9 28.70 -5.85 -32.63
CA LYS A 9 29.79 -5.56 -33.57
C LYS A 9 30.60 -4.32 -33.17
N ILE A 10 30.05 -3.47 -32.29
CA ILE A 10 30.80 -2.36 -31.69
C ILE A 10 31.77 -2.96 -30.68
N SER A 11 33.07 -2.67 -30.85
CA SER A 11 34.16 -3.27 -30.05
C SER A 11 33.93 -3.18 -28.54
N LEU A 12 33.45 -2.03 -28.05
CA LEU A 12 33.15 -1.80 -26.64
C LEU A 12 31.98 -2.63 -26.08
N LEU A 13 31.12 -3.18 -26.93
CA LEU A 13 29.88 -3.87 -26.54
C LEU A 13 29.91 -5.36 -26.91
N GLN A 14 31.04 -5.87 -27.38
CA GLN A 14 31.15 -7.21 -27.97
C GLN A 14 30.81 -8.34 -26.98
N SER A 15 31.05 -8.14 -25.68
CA SER A 15 30.73 -9.08 -24.60
C SER A 15 29.54 -8.64 -23.73
N SER A 16 28.85 -7.56 -24.10
CA SER A 16 27.76 -7.02 -23.29
C SER A 16 26.50 -7.90 -23.37
N HIS A 17 25.83 -8.00 -22.22
CA HIS A 17 24.48 -8.52 -22.11
C HIS A 17 23.50 -7.35 -22.00
N PHE A 18 22.40 -7.38 -22.76
CA PHE A 18 21.45 -6.27 -22.80
C PHE A 18 20.24 -6.54 -21.90
N LEU A 19 19.88 -5.58 -21.06
CA LEU A 19 18.66 -5.63 -20.28
C LEU A 19 17.62 -4.68 -20.89
N ILE A 20 16.51 -5.23 -21.37
CA ILE A 20 15.39 -4.45 -21.88
C ILE A 20 14.39 -4.25 -20.74
N MET A 21 14.24 -3.00 -20.32
CA MET A 21 13.29 -2.62 -19.28
C MET A 21 12.06 -2.01 -19.92
N ILE A 22 10.90 -2.62 -19.67
CA ILE A 22 9.61 -2.15 -20.17
C ILE A 22 8.77 -1.81 -18.95
N ASP A 23 8.46 -0.53 -18.78
CA ASP A 23 7.56 -0.07 -17.73
C ASP A 23 6.12 0.01 -18.26
N ASP A 24 5.16 0.00 -17.33
CA ASP A 24 3.72 0.14 -17.62
C ASP A 24 3.21 -0.76 -18.76
N ALA A 25 3.73 -1.99 -18.87
CA ALA A 25 3.37 -2.91 -19.96
C ALA A 25 1.89 -3.31 -19.96
N HIS A 26 1.14 -3.00 -18.89
CA HIS A 26 -0.31 -3.18 -18.81
C HIS A 26 -1.10 -2.23 -19.73
N ASP A 27 -0.48 -1.15 -20.20
CA ASP A 27 -1.08 -0.22 -21.18
C ASP A 27 -0.88 -0.68 -22.64
N MET A 28 -0.09 -1.73 -22.86
CA MET A 28 0.11 -2.30 -24.19
C MET A 28 -1.16 -2.99 -24.70
N ASN A 29 -1.44 -2.83 -25.99
CA ASN A 29 -2.53 -3.54 -26.63
C ASN A 29 -2.22 -5.05 -26.79
N LYS A 30 -3.24 -5.84 -27.12
CA LYS A 30 -3.12 -7.30 -27.25
C LYS A 30 -2.00 -7.74 -28.20
N TYR A 31 -1.82 -7.07 -29.34
CA TYR A 31 -0.80 -7.43 -30.33
C TYR A 31 0.62 -7.13 -29.81
N GLN A 32 0.79 -6.03 -29.09
CA GLN A 32 2.05 -5.66 -28.45
C GLN A 32 2.43 -6.66 -27.34
N ILE A 33 1.46 -7.03 -26.48
CA ILE A 33 1.66 -8.06 -25.46
C ILE A 33 2.05 -9.40 -26.08
N GLN A 34 1.36 -9.84 -27.13
CA GLN A 34 1.70 -11.10 -27.81
C GLN A 34 3.08 -11.08 -28.44
N THR A 35 3.48 -9.93 -28.99
CA THR A 35 4.83 -9.73 -29.55
C THR A 35 5.89 -9.79 -28.45
N LEU A 36 5.66 -9.09 -27.33
CA LEU A 36 6.53 -9.14 -26.16
C LEU A 36 6.68 -10.57 -25.63
N ASN A 37 5.59 -11.30 -25.47
CA ASN A 37 5.63 -12.69 -25.03
C ASN A 37 6.40 -13.58 -25.99
N SER A 38 6.28 -13.37 -27.30
CA SER A 38 7.07 -14.10 -28.30
C SER A 38 8.57 -13.82 -28.14
N TRP A 39 8.94 -12.56 -27.87
CA TRP A 39 10.33 -12.23 -27.61
C TRP A 39 10.84 -12.84 -26.32
N ILE A 40 10.01 -12.93 -25.28
CA ILE A 40 10.36 -13.61 -24.03
C ILE A 40 10.55 -15.12 -24.31
N ALA A 41 9.61 -15.77 -24.99
CA ALA A 41 9.65 -17.21 -25.27
C ALA A 41 10.87 -17.65 -26.10
N TYR A 42 11.19 -16.89 -27.15
CA TYR A 42 12.21 -17.28 -28.14
C TYR A 42 13.52 -16.49 -28.01
N ARG A 43 13.80 -15.90 -26.83
CA ARG A 43 15.03 -15.13 -26.62
C ARG A 43 16.26 -16.02 -26.59
N ASP A 44 17.38 -15.41 -26.98
CA ASP A 44 18.70 -15.94 -26.66
C ASP A 44 19.13 -15.38 -25.30
N HIS A 45 19.05 -16.23 -24.27
CA HIS A 45 19.40 -15.90 -22.89
C HIS A 45 20.87 -15.47 -22.72
N SER A 46 21.75 -15.77 -23.69
CA SER A 46 23.14 -15.31 -23.63
C SER A 46 23.29 -13.84 -24.03
N ILE A 47 22.34 -13.30 -24.82
CA ILE A 47 22.46 -11.98 -25.43
C ILE A 47 21.66 -10.93 -24.67
N PHE A 48 20.42 -11.24 -24.27
CA PHE A 48 19.56 -10.24 -23.62
C PHE A 48 18.52 -10.85 -22.69
N SER A 49 18.07 -10.02 -21.74
CA SER A 49 17.03 -10.32 -20.78
C SER A 49 15.98 -9.22 -20.76
N PHE A 50 14.80 -9.55 -20.26
CA PHE A 50 13.72 -8.59 -20.04
C PHE A 50 13.51 -8.34 -18.56
N LYS A 51 13.14 -7.10 -18.25
CA LYS A 51 12.44 -6.73 -17.02
C LYS A 51 11.17 -6.00 -17.42
N VAL A 52 10.04 -6.67 -17.25
CA VAL A 52 8.73 -6.13 -17.61
C VAL A 52 7.99 -5.78 -16.32
N ALA A 53 7.61 -4.52 -16.18
CA ALA A 53 6.79 -4.06 -15.07
C ALA A 53 5.34 -3.88 -15.54
N THR A 54 4.41 -4.46 -14.79
CA THR A 54 2.97 -4.41 -15.05
C THR A 54 2.25 -4.08 -13.76
N ALA A 55 1.21 -3.26 -13.81
CA ALA A 55 0.24 -3.22 -12.73
C ALA A 55 -0.45 -4.60 -12.59
N LYS A 56 -0.94 -4.96 -11.41
CA LYS A 56 -1.76 -6.18 -11.24
C LYS A 56 -3.14 -6.09 -11.88
N VAL A 57 -3.53 -4.90 -12.32
CA VAL A 57 -4.79 -4.65 -13.05
C VAL A 57 -4.57 -5.14 -14.47
N ASN A 58 -5.47 -5.98 -14.99
CA ASN A 58 -5.37 -6.56 -16.33
C ASN A 58 -4.08 -7.37 -16.55
N ARG A 59 -3.97 -8.53 -15.86
CA ARG A 59 -2.84 -9.45 -16.07
C ARG A 59 -2.63 -9.66 -17.57
N PRO A 60 -1.40 -9.43 -18.09
CA PRO A 60 -1.12 -9.69 -19.48
C PRO A 60 -1.47 -11.14 -19.80
N VAL A 61 -2.17 -11.34 -20.91
CA VAL A 61 -2.39 -12.69 -21.41
C VAL A 61 -1.01 -13.23 -21.82
N PHE A 62 -0.62 -14.40 -21.33
CA PHE A 62 0.71 -14.98 -21.57
C PHE A 62 0.86 -15.65 -22.95
N ILE A 63 -0.02 -15.31 -23.90
CA ILE A 63 -0.05 -15.90 -25.24
C ILE A 63 0.95 -15.18 -26.15
N THR A 64 1.70 -15.95 -26.92
CA THR A 64 2.62 -15.49 -27.98
C THR A 64 1.87 -15.23 -29.29
N SER A 65 2.51 -14.54 -30.23
CA SER A 65 1.92 -14.23 -31.55
C SER A 65 1.67 -15.49 -32.40
N THR A 66 2.35 -16.60 -32.11
CA THR A 66 2.16 -17.90 -32.78
C THR A 66 1.10 -18.77 -32.11
N GLY A 67 0.47 -18.29 -31.02
CA GLY A 67 -0.55 -19.04 -30.27
C GLY A 67 0.00 -19.94 -29.16
N GLY A 68 1.32 -20.06 -28.99
CA GLY A 68 1.92 -20.67 -27.80
C GLY A 68 1.81 -19.76 -26.55
N SER A 69 2.37 -20.15 -25.42
CA SER A 69 2.37 -19.35 -24.18
C SER A 69 3.73 -19.30 -23.50
N ILE A 70 4.03 -18.21 -22.81
CA ILE A 70 5.16 -18.14 -21.85
C ILE A 70 4.76 -18.72 -20.49
N LEU A 71 5.69 -19.42 -19.86
CA LEU A 71 5.49 -20.14 -18.60
C LEU A 71 6.32 -19.53 -17.47
N GLU A 72 5.68 -19.28 -16.35
CA GLU A 72 6.35 -18.85 -15.13
C GLU A 72 7.22 -20.00 -14.55
N GLY A 73 8.42 -19.68 -14.10
CA GLY A 73 9.43 -20.65 -13.63
C GLY A 73 10.32 -21.22 -14.73
N HIS A 74 9.91 -21.11 -16.00
CA HIS A 74 10.72 -21.49 -17.16
C HIS A 74 11.16 -20.25 -17.95
N ASP A 75 10.19 -19.51 -18.49
CA ASP A 75 10.46 -18.38 -19.38
C ASP A 75 10.63 -17.07 -18.62
N PHE A 76 9.95 -16.92 -17.48
CA PHE A 76 10.06 -15.73 -16.63
C PHE A 76 9.80 -16.09 -15.17
N ILE A 77 10.13 -15.17 -14.27
CA ILE A 77 9.79 -15.24 -12.85
C ILE A 77 9.05 -13.96 -12.51
N THR A 78 7.90 -14.06 -11.83
CA THR A 78 7.20 -12.87 -11.33
C THR A 78 7.77 -12.47 -9.98
N VAL A 79 8.23 -11.22 -9.90
CA VAL A 79 8.49 -10.58 -8.60
C VAL A 79 7.28 -9.70 -8.28
N ASP A 80 6.43 -10.19 -7.39
CA ASP A 80 5.30 -9.40 -6.89
C ASP A 80 5.81 -8.32 -5.93
N MET A 81 6.02 -7.12 -6.46
CA MET A 81 6.43 -5.95 -5.68
C MET A 81 5.41 -5.57 -4.60
N GLU A 82 4.16 -6.02 -4.75
CA GLU A 82 3.10 -5.79 -3.78
C GLU A 82 2.90 -6.98 -2.82
N ARG A 83 3.67 -8.07 -2.89
CA ARG A 83 3.65 -9.09 -1.83
C ARG A 83 4.22 -8.43 -0.56
N ALA A 84 3.33 -7.95 0.30
CA ALA A 84 3.75 -7.48 1.60
C ALA A 84 4.13 -8.66 2.48
N TYR A 85 5.35 -8.59 2.95
CA TYR A 85 5.54 -8.53 4.38
C TYR A 85 6.02 -7.07 4.60
N GLN A 86 5.49 -6.33 5.58
CA GLN A 86 5.85 -4.92 5.85
C GLN A 86 6.32 -4.83 7.29
N ASN A 87 7.58 -5.15 7.45
CA ASN A 87 8.42 -5.08 8.63
C ASN A 87 9.87 -4.90 8.10
N GLU A 88 10.81 -4.59 8.98
CA GLU A 88 12.21 -4.30 8.61
C GLU A 88 12.88 -5.44 7.83
N GLU A 89 12.40 -6.67 7.97
CA GLU A 89 12.99 -7.85 7.33
C GLU A 89 12.59 -8.03 5.87
N THR A 90 11.77 -7.13 5.33
CA THR A 90 11.06 -7.38 4.08
C THR A 90 11.81 -6.91 2.86
N ASP A 91 11.58 -7.61 1.75
CA ASP A 91 12.23 -7.28 0.48
C ASP A 91 11.93 -5.84 0.06
N PHE A 92 10.69 -5.38 0.27
CA PHE A 92 10.34 -3.98 -0.04
C PHE A 92 10.99 -2.99 0.94
N PHE A 93 11.00 -3.24 2.26
CA PHE A 93 11.67 -2.35 3.21
C PHE A 93 13.17 -2.23 2.89
N LYS A 94 13.83 -3.36 2.66
CA LYS A 94 15.25 -3.42 2.25
C LYS A 94 15.50 -2.69 0.94
N LEU A 95 14.61 -2.86 -0.05
CA LEU A 95 14.68 -2.15 -1.32
C LEU A 95 14.50 -0.64 -1.12
N ALA A 96 13.48 -0.22 -0.38
CA ALA A 96 13.21 1.18 -0.07
C ALA A 96 14.43 1.82 0.60
N LYS A 97 15.01 1.15 1.60
CA LYS A 97 16.19 1.59 2.32
C LYS A 97 17.36 1.80 1.36
N LYS A 98 17.64 0.80 0.53
CA LYS A 98 18.69 0.86 -0.49
C LYS A 98 18.48 1.98 -1.51
N ILE A 99 17.24 2.23 -1.94
CA ILE A 99 16.91 3.33 -2.88
C ILE A 99 17.21 4.68 -2.23
N ILE A 100 16.78 4.88 -0.98
CA ILE A 100 16.98 6.13 -0.26
C ILE A 100 18.46 6.36 0.03
N GLU A 101 19.15 5.40 0.64
CA GLU A 101 20.56 5.52 0.99
C GLU A 101 21.43 5.76 -0.24
N ARG A 102 21.14 5.10 -1.38
CA ARG A 102 21.85 5.37 -2.63
C ARG A 102 21.66 6.81 -3.13
N ARG A 103 20.47 7.39 -2.92
CA ARG A 103 20.22 8.80 -3.28
C ARG A 103 20.94 9.75 -2.33
N LEU A 104 21.00 9.44 -1.03
CA LEU A 104 21.76 10.20 -0.03
C LEU A 104 23.26 10.19 -0.36
N GLU A 105 23.83 9.03 -0.69
CA GLU A 105 25.22 8.91 -1.16
C GLU A 105 25.50 9.82 -2.36
N ASN A 106 24.60 9.87 -3.33
CA ASN A 106 24.76 10.66 -4.56
C ASN A 106 24.77 12.18 -4.30
N ILE A 107 24.18 12.65 -3.19
CA ILE A 107 24.19 14.06 -2.79
C ILE A 107 25.26 14.38 -1.73
N GLY A 108 26.19 13.45 -1.50
CA GLY A 108 27.33 13.65 -0.59
C GLY A 108 27.09 13.22 0.86
N LEU A 109 25.90 12.71 1.21
CA LEU A 109 25.58 12.20 2.54
C LEU A 109 25.95 10.72 2.68
N LYS A 110 27.25 10.42 2.49
CA LYS A 110 27.74 9.03 2.59
C LYS A 110 27.68 8.51 4.02
N GLY A 111 27.18 7.29 4.19
CA GLY A 111 27.11 6.61 5.48
C GLY A 111 25.90 7.01 6.34
N VAL A 112 25.07 7.95 5.87
CA VAL A 112 23.79 8.29 6.53
C VAL A 112 22.75 7.26 6.13
N THR A 113 22.15 6.60 7.11
CA THR A 113 21.08 5.62 6.91
C THR A 113 19.74 6.30 6.63
N ALA A 114 18.80 5.57 6.02
CA ALA A 114 17.46 6.09 5.78
C ALA A 114 16.74 6.47 7.09
N GLU A 115 16.94 5.70 8.15
CA GLU A 115 16.37 5.92 9.48
C GLU A 115 16.95 7.16 10.18
N GLU A 116 18.26 7.42 10.02
CA GLU A 116 18.90 8.65 10.52
C GLU A 116 18.43 9.88 9.75
N PHE A 117 18.25 9.76 8.43
CA PHE A 117 17.79 10.87 7.60
C PHE A 117 16.31 11.19 7.81
N PHE A 118 15.48 10.18 8.08
CA PHE A 118 14.06 10.32 8.41
C PHE A 118 13.77 9.83 9.84
N PRO A 119 14.13 10.62 10.87
CA PRO A 119 13.97 10.23 12.26
C PRO A 119 12.50 10.10 12.69
N VAL A 120 12.25 9.18 13.62
CA VAL A 120 10.96 9.02 14.31
C VAL A 120 10.79 10.13 15.35
N ASN A 121 9.56 10.59 15.57
CA ASN A 121 9.24 11.52 16.63
C ASN A 121 9.45 10.87 18.01
N GLU A 122 10.30 11.47 18.85
CA GLU A 122 10.67 10.88 20.14
C GLU A 122 9.50 10.67 21.09
N SER A 123 8.58 11.64 21.20
CA SER A 123 7.39 11.50 22.05
C SER A 123 6.51 10.34 21.61
N PHE A 124 6.30 10.21 20.29
CA PHE A 124 5.54 9.10 19.74
C PHE A 124 6.22 7.75 19.96
N SER A 125 7.54 7.67 19.80
CA SER A 125 8.29 6.45 20.10
C SER A 125 8.15 6.04 21.58
N LYS A 126 8.20 7.00 22.50
CA LYS A 126 7.99 6.75 23.94
C LYS A 126 6.57 6.27 24.23
N ASP A 127 5.57 6.87 23.60
CA ASP A 127 4.17 6.45 23.75
C ASP A 127 3.94 5.03 23.22
N ILE A 128 4.47 4.70 22.04
CA ILE A 128 4.34 3.35 21.47
C ILE A 128 4.97 2.30 22.40
N GLU A 129 6.17 2.55 22.93
CA GLU A 129 6.82 1.61 23.87
C GLU A 129 6.06 1.51 25.21
N LYS A 130 5.47 2.61 25.70
CA LYS A 130 4.56 2.58 26.85
C LYS A 130 3.36 1.66 26.59
N TYR A 131 2.66 1.81 25.47
CA TYR A 131 1.50 0.97 25.16
C TYR A 131 1.87 -0.47 24.82
N LYS A 132 3.09 -0.72 24.34
CA LYS A 132 3.64 -2.07 24.18
C LYS A 132 3.84 -2.76 25.53
N ALA A 133 4.35 -2.05 26.54
CA ALA A 133 4.46 -2.56 27.90
C ALA A 133 3.08 -2.84 28.52
N ILE A 134 2.11 -1.93 28.34
CA ILE A 134 0.72 -2.13 28.79
C ILE A 134 0.10 -3.37 28.12
N ALA A 135 0.23 -3.49 26.79
CA ALA A 135 -0.30 -4.64 26.06
C ALA A 135 0.34 -5.96 26.52
N LYS A 136 1.64 -5.95 26.83
CA LYS A 136 2.35 -7.10 27.38
C LYS A 136 1.77 -7.52 28.73
N GLN A 137 1.59 -6.57 29.65
CA GLN A 137 1.02 -6.84 30.97
C GLN A 137 -0.39 -7.46 30.85
N GLN A 138 -1.27 -6.85 30.05
CA GLN A 138 -2.63 -7.39 29.83
C GLN A 138 -2.61 -8.79 29.22
N ALA A 139 -1.66 -9.07 28.32
CA ALA A 139 -1.53 -10.38 27.71
C ALA A 139 -1.03 -11.44 28.71
N GLU A 140 -0.08 -11.09 29.57
CA GLU A 140 0.44 -11.96 30.62
C GLU A 140 -0.63 -12.26 31.68
N GLU A 141 -1.46 -11.29 32.03
CA GLU A 141 -2.63 -11.49 32.91
C GLU A 141 -3.68 -12.42 32.25
N LYS A 142 -3.89 -12.29 30.95
CA LYS A 142 -4.90 -13.06 30.21
C LYS A 142 -4.49 -14.50 29.87
N TYR A 143 -3.23 -14.70 29.48
CA TYR A 143 -2.74 -15.99 28.95
C TYR A 143 -1.69 -16.66 29.85
N GLY A 144 -1.18 -15.96 30.86
CA GLY A 144 -0.04 -16.38 31.67
C GLY A 144 1.31 -16.02 31.04
N THR A 145 2.32 -15.84 31.89
CA THR A 145 3.69 -15.43 31.49
C THR A 145 4.40 -16.45 30.60
N ASN A 146 4.05 -17.73 30.70
CA ASN A 146 4.65 -18.81 29.91
C ASN A 146 4.07 -18.94 28.49
N ALA A 147 2.99 -18.22 28.16
CA ALA A 147 2.33 -18.29 26.86
C ALA A 147 2.95 -17.33 25.83
N THR A 148 4.27 -17.44 25.61
CA THR A 148 5.07 -16.46 24.84
C THR A 148 4.48 -16.12 23.48
N LYS A 149 4.01 -17.12 22.71
CA LYS A 149 3.42 -16.89 21.38
C LYS A 149 2.14 -16.05 21.45
N SER A 150 1.24 -16.38 22.39
CA SER A 150 -0.03 -15.66 22.58
C SER A 150 0.20 -14.24 23.09
N VAL A 151 1.20 -14.07 23.97
CA VAL A 151 1.62 -12.75 24.47
C VAL A 151 2.15 -11.88 23.32
N GLN A 152 3.06 -12.41 22.50
CA GLN A 152 3.60 -11.67 21.36
C GLN A 152 2.53 -11.32 20.33
N ASP A 153 1.62 -12.26 20.01
CA ASP A 153 0.50 -12.02 19.11
C ASP A 153 -0.45 -10.92 19.64
N TYR A 154 -0.72 -10.92 20.96
CA TYR A 154 -1.50 -9.87 21.60
C TYR A 154 -0.79 -8.51 21.53
N ILE A 155 0.49 -8.43 21.91
CA ILE A 155 1.27 -7.19 21.81
C ILE A 155 1.21 -6.66 20.37
N TYR A 156 1.53 -7.51 19.40
CA TYR A 156 1.53 -7.18 17.98
C TYR A 156 0.19 -6.59 17.53
N LYS A 157 -0.94 -7.21 17.91
CA LYS A 157 -2.30 -6.77 17.55
C LYS A 157 -2.75 -5.49 18.25
N TYR A 158 -2.44 -5.32 19.53
CA TYR A 158 -3.16 -4.35 20.35
C TYR A 158 -2.37 -3.11 20.74
N HIS A 159 -1.04 -3.15 20.83
CA HIS A 159 -0.29 -2.02 21.42
C HIS A 159 -0.53 -0.68 20.71
N ARG A 160 -0.53 -0.65 19.38
CA ARG A 160 -0.87 0.57 18.62
C ARG A 160 -2.34 0.92 18.73
N ALA A 161 -3.25 -0.06 18.69
CA ALA A 161 -4.67 0.21 18.88
C ALA A 161 -4.93 0.91 20.22
N MET A 162 -4.26 0.48 21.30
CA MET A 162 -4.32 1.15 22.61
C MET A 162 -3.83 2.59 22.55
N TYR A 163 -2.72 2.88 21.88
CA TYR A 163 -2.27 4.25 21.65
C TYR A 163 -3.35 5.11 20.97
N PHE A 164 -3.95 4.60 19.89
CA PHE A 164 -4.96 5.33 19.13
C PHE A 164 -6.29 5.50 19.88
N ARG A 165 -6.62 4.62 20.83
CA ARG A 165 -7.79 4.72 21.72
C ARG A 165 -7.60 5.76 22.82
N GLU A 166 -6.42 5.78 23.42
CA GLU A 166 -6.14 6.52 24.65
C GLU A 166 -5.52 7.92 24.39
N ARG A 167 -5.08 8.20 23.16
CA ARG A 167 -4.63 9.55 22.79
C ARG A 167 -5.77 10.55 22.99
N SER A 168 -5.43 11.74 23.48
CA SER A 168 -6.42 12.81 23.69
C SER A 168 -7.16 13.13 22.39
N ALA A 169 -8.49 13.25 22.46
CA ALA A 169 -9.30 13.73 21.35
C ALA A 169 -8.97 15.19 20.93
N LYS A 170 -8.30 15.94 21.82
CA LYS A 170 -7.75 17.28 21.53
C LYS A 170 -6.32 17.23 20.96
N ALA A 171 -5.67 16.07 20.95
CA ALA A 171 -4.36 15.95 20.34
C ALA A 171 -4.47 16.09 18.82
N ASN A 172 -3.46 16.70 18.22
CA ASN A 172 -3.30 16.69 16.77
C ASN A 172 -3.21 15.24 16.26
N LYS A 173 -3.34 15.07 14.93
CA LYS A 173 -3.03 13.82 14.23
C LYS A 173 -1.68 13.26 14.73
N PRO A 174 -1.47 11.92 14.71
CA PRO A 174 -0.18 11.34 15.10
C PRO A 174 0.96 12.04 14.37
N PRO A 175 2.13 12.19 14.99
CA PRO A 175 3.30 12.69 14.30
C PRO A 175 3.79 11.60 13.34
N TYR A 176 3.25 11.60 12.12
CA TYR A 176 3.65 10.70 11.05
C TYR A 176 5.09 11.02 10.64
N SER A 177 6.04 10.30 11.22
CA SER A 177 7.45 10.43 10.91
C SER A 177 8.17 9.09 11.11
N GLY A 178 9.42 9.04 10.67
CA GLY A 178 10.19 7.80 10.62
C GLY A 178 10.22 7.21 9.22
N PHE A 179 11.37 6.67 8.84
CA PHE A 179 11.53 5.92 7.59
C PHE A 179 10.50 4.78 7.46
N GLU A 180 10.22 4.04 8.53
CA GLU A 180 9.22 2.97 8.53
C GLU A 180 7.81 3.49 8.16
N THR A 181 7.40 4.63 8.71
CA THR A 181 6.11 5.27 8.34
C THR A 181 6.05 5.58 6.84
N ILE A 182 7.16 6.06 6.26
CA ILE A 182 7.25 6.36 4.82
C ILE A 182 7.14 5.07 3.98
N VAL A 183 7.77 3.98 4.44
CA VAL A 183 7.65 2.66 3.81
C VAL A 183 6.21 2.14 3.89
N ASP A 184 5.54 2.28 5.03
CA ASP A 184 4.16 1.82 5.21
C ASP A 184 3.17 2.56 4.32
N ILE A 185 3.21 3.90 4.30
CA ILE A 185 2.29 4.70 3.47
C ILE A 185 2.50 4.44 1.98
N SER A 186 3.71 4.02 1.57
CA SER A 186 4.00 3.69 0.17
C SER A 186 3.18 2.51 -0.36
N THR A 187 2.63 1.67 0.53
CA THR A 187 1.88 0.46 0.17
C THR A 187 2.69 -0.55 -0.68
N GLY A 188 4.03 -0.46 -0.64
CA GLY A 188 4.91 -1.32 -1.45
C GLY A 188 5.19 -0.77 -2.86
N ILE A 189 4.88 0.50 -3.11
CA ILE A 189 5.08 1.15 -4.41
C ILE A 189 6.18 2.21 -4.29
N VAL A 190 7.25 2.08 -5.09
CA VAL A 190 8.38 3.02 -5.08
C VAL A 190 7.96 4.46 -5.40
N ARG A 191 6.97 4.66 -6.28
CA ARG A 191 6.43 5.99 -6.56
C ARG A 191 5.84 6.65 -5.31
N ASN A 192 5.02 5.92 -4.56
CA ASN A 192 4.42 6.41 -3.31
C ASN A 192 5.46 6.56 -2.18
N LEU A 193 6.59 5.85 -2.26
CA LEU A 193 7.73 6.04 -1.36
C LEU A 193 8.44 7.38 -1.66
N LEU A 194 8.76 7.62 -2.94
CA LEU A 194 9.61 8.74 -3.33
C LEU A 194 8.88 10.09 -3.39
N ASP A 195 7.58 10.10 -3.68
CA ASP A 195 6.78 11.32 -3.74
C ASP A 195 6.82 12.13 -2.42
N PRO A 196 6.48 11.58 -1.24
CA PRO A 196 6.61 12.31 0.01
C PRO A 196 8.07 12.68 0.34
N CYS A 197 9.05 11.81 0.03
CA CYS A 197 10.46 12.12 0.25
C CYS A 197 10.93 13.34 -0.56
N TYR A 198 10.48 13.48 -1.81
CA TYR A 198 10.79 14.63 -2.66
C TYR A 198 10.29 15.93 -2.01
N TRP A 199 9.01 15.98 -1.63
CA TRP A 199 8.39 17.17 -1.05
C TRP A 199 8.97 17.51 0.33
N MET A 200 9.33 16.51 1.12
CA MET A 200 10.04 16.70 2.39
C MET A 200 11.41 17.34 2.18
N PHE A 201 12.19 16.84 1.22
CA PHE A 201 13.51 17.36 0.92
C PHE A 201 13.44 18.78 0.35
N ASP A 202 12.53 19.03 -0.59
CA ASP A 202 12.28 20.37 -1.15
C ASP A 202 11.87 21.38 -0.06
N ASN A 203 10.95 21.00 0.83
CA ASN A 203 10.56 21.83 1.96
C ASN A 203 11.72 22.10 2.92
N ALA A 204 12.55 21.08 3.21
CA ALA A 204 13.72 21.24 4.07
C ALA A 204 14.78 22.15 3.44
N LEU A 205 14.99 22.10 2.12
CA LEU A 205 15.93 22.97 1.41
C LEU A 205 15.50 24.43 1.48
N ASN A 206 14.21 24.68 1.28
CA ASN A 206 13.65 26.03 1.34
C ASN A 206 13.75 26.65 2.74
N ASN A 207 13.75 25.82 3.79
CA ASN A 207 13.80 26.24 5.18
C ASN A 207 15.23 26.23 5.79
N ASN A 208 16.22 25.64 5.12
CA ASN A 208 17.57 25.49 5.67
C ASN A 208 18.66 25.70 4.61
N LYS A 209 19.37 26.83 4.70
CA LYS A 209 20.41 27.24 3.74
C LYS A 209 21.75 26.55 3.96
N ASP A 210 21.99 25.98 5.14
CA ASP A 210 23.28 25.40 5.54
C ASP A 210 23.39 23.89 5.23
N GLY A 211 22.47 23.37 4.41
CA GLY A 211 22.40 21.97 4.02
C GLY A 211 21.47 21.13 4.88
N ILE A 212 21.15 19.93 4.38
CA ILE A 212 20.19 19.01 5.03
C ILE A 212 20.94 17.77 5.49
N THR A 213 20.96 17.56 6.80
CA THR A 213 21.50 16.33 7.42
C THR A 213 20.39 15.33 7.78
N GLN A 214 19.18 15.82 8.03
CA GLN A 214 17.99 15.04 8.34
C GLN A 214 16.72 15.85 8.04
N ILE A 215 15.60 15.16 7.83
CA ILE A 215 14.28 15.77 7.70
C ILE A 215 13.58 15.71 9.06
N SER A 216 13.32 16.86 9.68
CA SER A 216 12.68 16.89 11.00
C SER A 216 11.31 16.17 11.02
N PRO A 217 10.91 15.53 12.13
CA PRO A 217 9.59 14.90 12.26
C PRO A 217 8.41 15.82 11.95
N LYS A 218 8.57 17.13 12.21
CA LYS A 218 7.57 18.15 11.89
C LYS A 218 7.34 18.29 10.38
N ILE A 219 8.41 18.41 9.59
CA ILE A 219 8.32 18.47 8.13
C ILE A 219 7.75 17.16 7.57
N GLN A 220 8.21 16.01 8.09
CA GLN A 220 7.69 14.71 7.67
C GLN A 220 6.17 14.61 7.87
N THR A 221 5.69 14.95 9.07
CA THR A 221 4.25 14.91 9.41
C THR A 221 3.45 15.85 8.53
N GLN A 222 3.91 17.09 8.36
CA GLN A 222 3.26 18.09 7.53
C GLN A 222 3.09 17.58 6.10
N ILE A 223 4.18 17.17 5.46
CA ILE A 223 4.15 16.71 4.06
C ILE A 223 3.29 15.45 3.92
N ILE A 224 3.41 14.47 4.80
CA ILE A 224 2.60 13.24 4.73
C ILE A 224 1.10 13.56 4.81
N VAL A 225 0.70 14.44 5.73
CA VAL A 225 -0.70 14.85 5.88
C VAL A 225 -1.19 15.66 4.66
N GLU A 226 -0.37 16.57 4.14
CA GLU A 226 -0.69 17.34 2.92
C GLU A 226 -0.86 16.43 1.70
N ARG A 227 0.03 15.47 1.51
CA ARG A 227 -0.07 14.49 0.40
C ARG A 227 -1.31 13.60 0.55
N SER A 228 -1.62 13.16 1.77
CA SER A 228 -2.86 12.45 2.09
C SER A 228 -4.10 13.28 1.73
N GLN A 229 -4.12 14.57 2.09
CA GLN A 229 -5.24 15.46 1.77
C GLN A 229 -5.43 15.62 0.26
N ARG A 230 -4.35 15.84 -0.49
CA ARG A 230 -4.41 15.95 -1.96
C ARG A 230 -5.02 14.69 -2.61
N MET A 231 -4.73 13.51 -2.08
CA MET A 231 -5.35 12.27 -2.57
C MET A 231 -6.87 12.24 -2.33
N TRP A 232 -7.33 12.73 -1.17
CA TRP A 232 -8.75 12.87 -0.89
C TRP A 232 -9.44 13.91 -1.79
N ASP A 233 -8.76 15.00 -2.09
CA ASP A 233 -9.29 16.03 -2.99
C ASP A 233 -9.49 15.46 -4.40
N VAL A 234 -8.56 14.62 -4.87
CA VAL A 234 -8.69 13.89 -6.14
C VAL A 234 -9.84 12.89 -6.10
N LEU A 235 -9.96 12.09 -5.04
CA LEU A 235 -11.09 11.15 -4.86
C LEU A 235 -12.43 11.89 -4.91
N ARG A 236 -12.53 13.05 -4.27
CA ARG A 236 -13.77 13.82 -4.18
C ARG A 236 -14.17 14.51 -5.49
N ASN A 237 -13.20 15.11 -6.19
CA ASN A 237 -13.50 16.10 -7.24
C ASN A 237 -12.80 15.86 -8.60
N GLY A 238 -11.98 14.81 -8.69
CA GLY A 238 -11.04 14.63 -9.82
C GLY A 238 -11.14 13.31 -10.58
N LEU A 239 -11.86 12.30 -10.07
CA LEU A 239 -11.83 10.95 -10.65
C LEU A 239 -12.34 10.89 -12.10
N ASP A 240 -13.46 11.56 -12.38
CA ASP A 240 -14.07 11.64 -13.71
C ASP A 240 -13.17 12.35 -14.74
N LYS A 241 -12.26 13.20 -14.28
CA LYS A 241 -11.32 13.96 -15.12
C LYS A 241 -10.01 13.23 -15.38
N ILE A 242 -9.67 12.25 -14.54
CA ILE A 242 -8.36 11.55 -14.58
C ILE A 242 -8.51 10.15 -15.18
N ILE A 243 -9.70 9.54 -15.09
CA ILE A 243 -9.93 8.18 -15.58
C ILE A 243 -10.82 8.21 -16.81
N ASP A 244 -10.28 7.76 -17.95
CA ASP A 244 -11.06 7.54 -19.16
C ASP A 244 -12.24 6.58 -18.90
N ASN A 245 -13.44 7.00 -19.32
CA ASN A 245 -14.71 6.30 -19.13
C ASN A 245 -15.18 6.16 -17.67
N CYS A 246 -14.71 7.02 -16.76
CA CYS A 246 -15.30 7.18 -15.43
C CYS A 246 -16.38 8.26 -15.46
N THR A 247 -17.62 7.90 -15.12
CA THR A 247 -18.69 8.89 -15.00
C THR A 247 -18.60 9.66 -13.68
N ILE A 248 -19.23 10.83 -13.61
CA ILE A 248 -19.34 11.62 -12.37
C ILE A 248 -19.95 10.77 -11.24
N GLU A 249 -20.98 9.97 -11.55
CA GLU A 249 -21.62 9.10 -10.58
C GLU A 249 -20.68 7.99 -10.09
N GLN A 250 -19.91 7.35 -10.98
CA GLN A 250 -18.90 6.38 -10.57
C GLN A 250 -17.81 7.01 -9.70
N GLY A 251 -17.36 8.22 -10.02
CA GLY A 251 -16.43 8.98 -9.20
C GLY A 251 -16.97 9.21 -7.79
N LYS A 252 -18.23 9.64 -7.68
CA LYS A 252 -18.91 9.82 -6.39
C LYS A 252 -19.04 8.51 -5.62
N GLN A 253 -19.40 7.41 -6.28
CA GLN A 253 -19.54 6.10 -5.64
C GLN A 253 -18.21 5.56 -5.12
N ILE A 254 -17.11 5.78 -5.87
CA ILE A 254 -15.75 5.45 -5.41
C ILE A 254 -15.40 6.30 -4.19
N PHE A 255 -15.64 7.61 -4.21
CA PHE A 255 -15.41 8.45 -3.04
C PHE A 255 -16.16 7.95 -1.80
N GLN A 256 -17.45 7.68 -1.92
CA GLN A 256 -18.30 7.17 -0.84
C GLN A 256 -17.81 5.81 -0.32
N LEU A 257 -17.39 4.91 -1.20
CA LEU A 257 -16.80 3.64 -0.80
C LEU A 257 -15.56 3.84 0.07
N PHE A 258 -14.62 4.69 -0.36
CA PHE A 258 -13.39 4.94 0.38
C PHE A 258 -13.63 5.66 1.71
N GLU A 259 -14.51 6.66 1.73
CA GLU A 259 -14.93 7.34 2.96
C GLU A 259 -15.49 6.34 3.98
N ASN A 260 -16.43 5.48 3.56
CA ASN A 260 -17.03 4.47 4.42
C ASN A 260 -16.02 3.39 4.85
N LEU A 261 -15.06 3.02 4.01
CA LEU A 261 -13.96 2.13 4.40
C LEU A 261 -13.08 2.74 5.49
N MET A 262 -12.77 4.04 5.40
CA MET A 262 -11.98 4.71 6.43
C MET A 262 -12.74 4.86 7.74
N ILE A 263 -14.04 5.16 7.67
CA ILE A 263 -14.93 5.14 8.85
C ILE A 263 -14.89 3.77 9.53
N LEU A 264 -15.01 2.69 8.74
CA LEU A 264 -14.92 1.32 9.25
C LEU A 264 -13.58 1.08 9.95
N PHE A 265 -12.45 1.39 9.30
CA PHE A 265 -11.13 1.17 9.89
C PHE A 265 -10.90 2.02 11.15
N SER A 266 -11.38 3.27 11.15
CA SER A 266 -11.34 4.15 12.33
C SER A 266 -12.08 3.53 13.51
N LYS A 267 -13.34 3.12 13.28
CA LYS A 267 -14.17 2.50 14.32
C LYS A 267 -13.54 1.21 14.85
N ARG A 268 -13.01 0.37 13.97
CA ARG A 268 -12.32 -0.87 14.37
C ARG A 268 -11.07 -0.60 15.21
N LEU A 269 -10.28 0.41 14.85
CA LEU A 269 -9.06 0.78 15.56
C LEU A 269 -9.35 1.17 17.01
N VAL A 270 -10.46 1.89 17.23
CA VAL A 270 -10.86 2.34 18.58
C VAL A 270 -11.75 1.36 19.35
N SER A 271 -12.34 0.38 18.68
CA SER A 271 -13.20 -0.62 19.31
C SER A 271 -12.40 -1.77 19.91
N ASP A 272 -12.91 -2.35 21.00
CA ASP A 272 -12.30 -3.51 21.65
C ASP A 272 -12.72 -4.82 20.98
N ILE A 273 -12.05 -5.14 19.87
CA ILE A 273 -12.31 -6.31 19.03
C ILE A 273 -11.04 -7.14 18.82
N SER A 274 -11.16 -8.37 18.31
CA SER A 274 -10.04 -9.30 18.10
C SER A 274 -8.98 -8.82 17.09
N GLU A 275 -9.40 -7.99 16.14
CA GLU A 275 -8.61 -7.56 14.99
C GLU A 275 -8.82 -6.04 14.75
N PRO A 276 -8.38 -5.16 15.67
CA PRO A 276 -8.68 -3.72 15.62
C PRO A 276 -7.90 -3.00 14.51
N ARG A 277 -6.73 -3.52 14.14
CA ARG A 277 -5.81 -2.93 13.15
C ARG A 277 -5.97 -3.50 11.74
N ALA A 278 -7.16 -4.03 11.45
CA ALA A 278 -7.50 -4.51 10.11
C ALA A 278 -7.71 -3.30 9.18
N ILE A 279 -6.80 -3.11 8.22
CA ILE A 279 -6.81 -1.97 7.29
C ILE A 279 -6.89 -2.41 5.82
N VAL A 280 -7.19 -3.68 5.59
CA VAL A 280 -7.41 -4.28 4.28
C VAL A 280 -8.71 -5.07 4.34
N PHE A 281 -9.30 -5.36 3.19
CA PHE A 281 -10.52 -6.16 3.14
C PHE A 281 -10.47 -7.24 2.07
N SER A 282 -11.32 -8.24 2.21
CA SER A 282 -11.69 -9.18 1.15
C SER A 282 -13.19 -9.14 0.93
N ILE A 283 -13.63 -9.70 -0.19
CA ILE A 283 -15.04 -9.67 -0.61
C ILE A 283 -15.64 -11.07 -0.45
N SER A 284 -16.68 -11.19 0.38
CA SER A 284 -17.43 -12.42 0.60
C SER A 284 -18.82 -12.37 -0.04
N GLN A 285 -19.46 -13.54 -0.17
CA GLN A 285 -20.81 -13.69 -0.77
C GLN A 285 -20.90 -13.24 -2.25
N LYS A 286 -19.79 -13.34 -2.98
CA LYS A 286 -19.73 -13.02 -4.42
C LYS A 286 -20.70 -13.84 -5.28
N ASP A 287 -20.84 -15.13 -4.97
CA ASP A 287 -21.69 -16.05 -5.73
C ASP A 287 -23.19 -15.88 -5.37
N THR A 288 -23.48 -15.26 -4.23
CA THR A 288 -24.84 -14.95 -3.78
C THR A 288 -25.41 -13.72 -4.49
N HIS A 289 -24.57 -12.75 -4.86
CA HIS A 289 -24.97 -11.52 -5.53
C HIS A 289 -24.06 -11.20 -6.74
N PRO A 290 -24.11 -12.00 -7.81
CA PRO A 290 -23.15 -11.91 -8.92
C PRO A 290 -23.21 -10.57 -9.67
N GLU A 291 -24.39 -10.00 -9.87
CA GLU A 291 -24.55 -8.71 -10.56
C GLU A 291 -24.00 -7.55 -9.72
N LEU A 292 -24.31 -7.51 -8.41
CA LEU A 292 -23.73 -6.50 -7.51
C LEU A 292 -22.20 -6.65 -7.43
N TYR A 293 -21.70 -7.89 -7.42
CA TYR A 293 -20.27 -8.14 -7.42
C TYR A 293 -19.61 -7.57 -8.68
N LYS A 294 -20.21 -7.77 -9.85
CA LYS A 294 -19.71 -7.23 -11.12
C LYS A 294 -19.67 -5.71 -11.12
N GLU A 295 -20.70 -5.05 -10.61
CA GLU A 295 -20.76 -3.59 -10.48
C GLU A 295 -19.66 -3.07 -9.55
N ILE A 296 -19.50 -3.69 -8.38
CA ILE A 296 -18.47 -3.31 -7.40
C ILE A 296 -17.06 -3.51 -7.93
N ILE A 297 -16.81 -4.61 -8.65
CA ILE A 297 -15.50 -4.85 -9.27
C ILE A 297 -15.21 -3.78 -10.33
N ALA A 298 -16.21 -3.34 -11.11
CA ALA A 298 -16.01 -2.25 -12.06
C ALA A 298 -15.57 -0.94 -11.36
N LEU A 299 -16.20 -0.58 -10.24
CA LEU A 299 -15.79 0.58 -9.44
C LEU A 299 -14.39 0.43 -8.84
N ILE A 300 -14.08 -0.75 -8.29
CA ILE A 300 -12.76 -1.05 -7.74
C ILE A 300 -11.70 -0.98 -8.84
N ASP A 301 -11.96 -1.51 -10.04
CA ASP A 301 -11.01 -1.47 -11.15
C ASP A 301 -10.74 -0.04 -11.63
N LEU A 302 -11.74 0.85 -11.62
CA LEU A 302 -11.52 2.29 -11.84
C LEU A 302 -10.59 2.87 -10.76
N ALA A 303 -10.86 2.60 -9.48
CA ALA A 303 -10.00 3.07 -8.39
C ALA A 303 -8.57 2.50 -8.43
N ARG A 304 -8.40 1.29 -8.99
CA ARG A 304 -7.08 0.66 -9.19
C ARG A 304 -6.27 1.36 -10.29
N LYS A 305 -6.90 1.84 -11.37
CA LYS A 305 -6.22 2.56 -12.46
C LYS A 305 -5.48 3.81 -11.98
N VAL A 306 -6.04 4.49 -10.99
CA VAL A 306 -5.45 5.69 -10.34
C VAL A 306 -4.73 5.37 -9.03
N GLN A 307 -4.44 4.09 -8.78
CA GLN A 307 -3.61 3.65 -7.66
C GLN A 307 -4.16 4.03 -6.27
N PHE A 308 -5.48 4.17 -6.13
CA PHE A 308 -6.14 4.35 -4.83
C PHE A 308 -6.32 3.04 -4.08
N ILE A 309 -6.33 1.90 -4.78
CA ILE A 309 -6.39 0.57 -4.17
C ILE A 309 -5.56 -0.42 -4.95
N TYR A 310 -4.97 -1.36 -4.24
CA TYR A 310 -4.14 -2.44 -4.78
C TYR A 310 -4.75 -3.80 -4.42
N THR A 311 -4.28 -4.86 -5.07
CA THR A 311 -4.80 -6.21 -4.86
C THR A 311 -3.69 -7.18 -4.53
N ARG A 312 -3.80 -7.91 -3.43
CA ARG A 312 -2.84 -8.96 -3.05
C ARG A 312 -3.53 -10.31 -3.02
N ILE A 313 -2.80 -11.37 -3.30
CA ILE A 313 -3.30 -12.73 -3.10
C ILE A 313 -2.78 -13.20 -1.73
N GLY A 314 -3.70 -13.57 -0.86
CA GLY A 314 -3.37 -14.16 0.45
C GLY A 314 -4.09 -15.47 0.68
N ASN A 315 -3.80 -16.09 1.82
CA ASN A 315 -4.43 -17.34 2.22
C ASN A 315 -5.86 -17.09 2.74
N ALA A 316 -6.84 -17.75 2.14
CA ALA A 316 -8.20 -17.81 2.66
C ALA A 316 -8.19 -18.40 4.08
N LYS A 317 -9.11 -17.95 4.95
CA LYS A 317 -9.29 -18.55 6.29
C LYS A 317 -9.72 -20.03 6.19
N ASP A 318 -10.27 -20.45 5.04
CA ASP A 318 -10.72 -21.82 4.78
C ASP A 318 -9.86 -22.57 3.75
N LYS A 319 -9.26 -23.68 4.18
CA LYS A 319 -8.78 -24.81 3.35
C LYS A 319 -7.78 -24.45 2.23
N GLY A 320 -6.81 -23.58 2.49
CA GLY A 320 -5.67 -23.35 1.58
C GLY A 320 -6.02 -22.70 0.23
N LYS A 321 -7.26 -22.20 0.08
CA LYS A 321 -7.65 -21.42 -1.10
C LYS A 321 -6.99 -20.05 -1.08
N GLN A 322 -6.72 -19.51 -2.25
CA GLN A 322 -6.24 -18.14 -2.40
C GLN A 322 -7.43 -17.16 -2.39
N GLU A 323 -7.28 -16.05 -1.67
CA GLU A 323 -8.27 -14.97 -1.59
C GLU A 323 -7.63 -13.65 -1.99
N ILE A 324 -8.39 -12.80 -2.69
CA ILE A 324 -7.95 -11.46 -3.06
C ILE A 324 -8.17 -10.52 -1.87
N TYR A 325 -7.10 -9.87 -1.45
CA TYR A 325 -7.11 -8.78 -0.49
C TYR A 325 -7.04 -7.47 -1.25
N TYR A 326 -7.95 -6.58 -0.93
CA TYR A 326 -8.00 -5.21 -1.42
C TYR A 326 -7.34 -4.32 -0.39
N VAL A 327 -6.28 -3.63 -0.82
CA VAL A 327 -5.38 -2.84 0.03
C VAL A 327 -5.51 -1.39 -0.40
N PRO A 328 -6.29 -0.56 0.30
CA PRO A 328 -6.33 0.87 0.03
C PRO A 328 -4.94 1.48 0.11
N ASN A 329 -4.68 2.47 -0.72
CA ASN A 329 -3.44 3.22 -0.65
C ASN A 329 -3.33 3.88 0.72
N ARG A 330 -2.34 3.44 1.50
CA ARG A 330 -2.18 3.86 2.89
C ARG A 330 -1.83 5.33 3.04
N LEU A 331 -1.41 5.99 1.97
CA LEU A 331 -1.28 7.44 1.96
C LEU A 331 -2.62 8.17 2.13
N LEU A 332 -3.78 7.50 2.03
CA LEU A 332 -5.10 8.07 2.37
C LEU A 332 -5.36 8.19 3.88
N PHE A 333 -4.55 7.55 4.71
CA PHE A 333 -4.82 7.36 6.14
C PHE A 333 -4.40 8.56 7.01
N PRO A 334 -3.24 9.20 6.75
CA PRO A 334 -2.71 10.23 7.64
C PRO A 334 -3.61 11.44 7.85
N SER A 335 -4.28 11.93 6.81
CA SER A 335 -5.19 13.08 6.93
C SER A 335 -6.38 12.79 7.84
N LEU A 336 -6.73 11.51 8.00
CA LEU A 336 -7.82 11.03 8.85
C LEU A 336 -7.35 10.58 10.24
N GLY A 337 -6.05 10.73 10.54
CA GLY A 337 -5.51 10.34 11.84
C GLY A 337 -5.48 8.82 12.08
N LEU A 338 -5.52 8.01 11.02
CA LEU A 338 -5.47 6.54 11.06
C LEU A 338 -4.04 6.01 11.13
N ASP A 339 -3.88 4.74 11.52
CA ASP A 339 -2.59 4.05 11.56
C ASP A 339 -2.28 3.37 10.22
N PRO A 340 -1.27 3.82 9.44
CA PRO A 340 -0.87 3.15 8.20
C PRO A 340 0.02 1.91 8.44
N HIS A 341 0.45 1.68 9.68
CA HIS A 341 1.50 0.71 9.99
C HIS A 341 1.02 -0.75 9.87
N GLY A 342 1.74 -1.55 9.07
CA GLY A 342 1.60 -3.00 8.99
C GLY A 342 0.27 -3.54 8.44
N GLN A 343 0.16 -4.85 8.29
CA GLN A 343 -1.07 -5.55 7.89
C GLN A 343 -1.29 -6.77 8.78
N TYR A 344 -2.13 -6.63 9.82
CA TYR A 344 -2.33 -7.65 10.85
C TYR A 344 -3.37 -8.68 10.44
N SER A 345 -4.44 -8.20 9.84
CA SER A 345 -5.57 -9.01 9.44
C SER A 345 -6.35 -8.32 8.32
N ARG A 346 -7.49 -8.91 7.94
CA ARG A 346 -8.39 -8.37 6.92
C ARG A 346 -9.82 -8.37 7.42
N VAL A 347 -10.61 -7.42 6.95
CA VAL A 347 -12.06 -7.44 7.14
C VAL A 347 -12.71 -8.19 5.98
N SER A 348 -13.50 -9.21 6.25
CA SER A 348 -14.32 -9.86 5.22
C SER A 348 -15.61 -9.06 5.05
N LEU A 349 -15.77 -8.36 3.93
CA LEU A 349 -16.93 -7.53 3.64
C LEU A 349 -17.87 -8.23 2.64
N LYS A 350 -19.17 -8.24 2.94
CA LYS A 350 -20.18 -8.79 2.03
C LYS A 350 -20.34 -7.87 0.83
N VAL A 351 -20.54 -8.45 -0.36
CA VAL A 351 -20.83 -7.67 -1.58
C VAL A 351 -21.95 -6.66 -1.38
N SER A 352 -23.03 -7.04 -0.69
CA SER A 352 -24.17 -6.14 -0.41
C SER A 352 -23.78 -4.92 0.43
N ASP A 353 -22.87 -5.07 1.40
CA ASP A 353 -22.45 -3.98 2.27
C ASP A 353 -21.53 -3.02 1.52
N ILE A 354 -20.65 -3.55 0.66
CA ILE A 354 -19.78 -2.74 -0.20
C ILE A 354 -20.62 -1.94 -1.19
N TRP A 355 -21.62 -2.56 -1.80
CA TRP A 355 -22.54 -1.88 -2.71
C TRP A 355 -23.33 -0.78 -2.01
N ASN A 356 -23.86 -1.04 -0.81
CA ASN A 356 -24.56 -0.01 -0.03
C ASN A 356 -23.63 1.14 0.40
N ALA A 357 -22.37 0.86 0.73
CA ALA A 357 -21.38 1.89 1.05
C ALA A 357 -21.04 2.76 -0.16
N ALA A 358 -20.92 2.14 -1.34
CA ALA A 358 -20.58 2.84 -2.57
C ALA A 358 -21.77 3.62 -3.16
N VAL A 359 -22.97 3.04 -3.18
CA VAL A 359 -24.12 3.59 -3.93
C VAL A 359 -25.08 4.37 -3.02
N ASN A 360 -25.32 3.88 -1.81
CA ASN A 360 -26.27 4.46 -0.86
C ASN A 360 -25.59 5.29 0.24
N ASN A 361 -24.27 5.48 0.16
CA ASN A 361 -23.44 6.11 1.19
C ASN A 361 -23.69 5.57 2.61
N LYS A 362 -23.90 4.25 2.74
CA LYS A 362 -24.20 3.62 4.02
C LYS A 362 -22.92 3.08 4.67
N GLN A 363 -22.70 3.46 5.92
CA GLN A 363 -21.57 2.93 6.69
C GLN A 363 -21.61 1.41 6.82
N PHE A 364 -20.43 0.78 6.76
CA PHE A 364 -20.29 -0.66 6.99
C PHE A 364 -20.73 -1.05 8.41
N PRO A 365 -21.39 -2.20 8.57
CA PRO A 365 -21.70 -2.73 9.88
C PRO A 365 -20.42 -3.15 10.61
N ILE A 366 -20.42 -2.96 11.93
CA ILE A 366 -19.42 -3.53 12.84
C ILE A 366 -20.19 -4.50 13.73
N ASN A 367 -19.76 -5.75 13.80
CA ASN A 367 -20.40 -6.72 14.68
C ASN A 367 -20.34 -6.19 16.13
N GLU A 368 -21.49 -5.82 16.68
CA GLU A 368 -21.67 -5.00 17.89
C GLU A 368 -21.46 -5.76 19.21
N GLU A 369 -20.81 -6.92 19.24
CA GLU A 369 -20.71 -7.69 20.48
C GLU A 369 -19.86 -7.01 21.58
N THR A 370 -19.14 -5.91 21.29
CA THR A 370 -18.37 -5.14 22.31
C THR A 370 -18.20 -3.64 22.02
N SER A 371 -19.16 -2.97 21.37
CA SER A 371 -19.05 -1.52 21.13
C SER A 371 -19.68 -0.69 22.26
N THR A 372 -18.87 -0.19 23.19
CA THR A 372 -19.23 0.96 24.03
C THR A 372 -19.43 2.18 23.12
N SER A 373 -20.53 2.90 23.32
CA SER A 373 -20.90 4.09 22.55
C SER A 373 -19.81 5.16 22.64
N ILE A 374 -19.06 5.38 21.55
CA ILE A 374 -18.15 6.51 21.40
C ILE A 374 -18.82 7.50 20.45
N ASN A 375 -18.89 8.76 20.88
CA ASN A 375 -19.23 9.90 20.02
C ASN A 375 -18.20 9.96 18.88
N LEU A 376 -18.58 9.40 17.73
CA LEU A 376 -17.86 9.61 16.48
C LEU A 376 -17.91 11.11 16.16
N GLN A 377 -16.76 11.65 15.74
CA GLN A 377 -16.72 12.94 15.08
C GLN A 377 -17.84 12.97 14.01
N LYS A 378 -18.53 14.11 13.89
CA LYS A 378 -19.26 14.48 12.65
C LYS A 378 -18.43 14.07 11.44
N ASN A 379 -19.07 13.71 10.32
CA ASN A 379 -18.47 12.96 9.20
C ASN A 379 -17.00 13.34 9.01
N LEU A 380 -16.10 12.38 8.75
CA LEU A 380 -14.65 12.60 8.67
C LEU A 380 -14.20 13.76 7.74
N PHE A 381 -15.14 14.34 7.00
CA PHE A 381 -14.99 15.42 6.05
C PHE A 381 -15.96 16.61 6.27
N ASP A 382 -16.72 16.64 7.36
CA ASP A 382 -17.53 17.79 7.78
C ASP A 382 -16.64 18.78 8.55
N GLU A 383 -16.07 19.73 7.81
CA GLU A 383 -15.84 21.10 8.31
C GLU A 383 -16.88 22.05 7.69
#